data_AF-A0A1B6KVI9-F1
#
_entry.id   AF-A0A1B6KVI9-F1
#
_cell.length_a   1.000
_cell.length_b   1.000
_cell.length_c   1.000
_cell.angle_alpha   90.00
_cell.angle_beta   90.00
_cell.angle_gamma   90.00
#
_symmetry.space_group_name_H-M   'P 1'
#
loop_
_entity.id
_entity.type
_entity.pdbx_description
1 polymer ?
#
loop_
_entity_poly.entity_id
_entity_poly.type
_entity_poly.pdbx_seq_one_letter_code
_entity_poly.pdbx_strand_id
1 'polypeptide(L)'
;HGLARHAMAVYERATAAVLPEEMFELFNIYIKKAAEIYGVPQTRQIYEKAIDVLQEDNCREMCQRFAEMETKLGEIDRARAIYAHCSQICDPRVTAEFWQTWKEFEVRHGLARHAMAVYERATAAVLPEEMFELFNIYIKKAAEIYGVPQTRQIYEKAIDVLQEDNCREMCQRFAEMETKLGEIDRARAIYAHCSQICDPRVTAEFWQTWKEFEVR
;
A
#
# COMPACT_ATOMS: atom_id res chain seq x y z
N HIS A 1 -1.27 -6.06 -28.01
CA HIS A 1 -2.20 -5.80 -26.89
C HIS A 1 -3.59 -6.45 -27.00
N GLY A 2 -4.09 -6.87 -28.19
CA GLY A 2 -5.45 -7.44 -28.32
C GLY A 2 -5.68 -8.85 -27.76
N LEU A 3 -4.68 -9.74 -27.84
CA LEU A 3 -4.80 -11.15 -27.44
C LEU A 3 -5.04 -11.34 -25.93
N ALA A 4 -4.33 -10.58 -25.10
CA ALA A 4 -4.48 -10.62 -23.64
C ALA A 4 -5.87 -10.18 -23.18
N ARG A 5 -6.39 -9.08 -23.74
CA ARG A 5 -7.74 -8.58 -23.42
C ARG A 5 -8.82 -9.57 -23.85
N HIS A 6 -8.63 -10.22 -24.99
CA HIS A 6 -9.54 -11.26 -25.46
C HIS A 6 -9.52 -12.49 -24.54
N ALA A 7 -8.33 -12.93 -24.10
CA ALA A 7 -8.20 -14.03 -23.16
C ALA A 7 -8.90 -13.74 -21.81
N MET A 8 -8.78 -12.52 -21.26
CA MET A 8 -9.48 -12.16 -20.02
C MET A 8 -10.99 -12.18 -20.17
N ALA A 9 -11.52 -11.69 -21.29
CA ALA A 9 -12.96 -11.73 -21.57
C ALA A 9 -13.48 -13.18 -21.70
N VAL A 10 -12.64 -14.10 -22.21
CA VAL A 10 -12.98 -15.53 -22.23
C VAL A 10 -13.03 -16.10 -20.82
N TYR A 11 -12.04 -15.81 -19.96
CA TYR A 11 -12.06 -16.26 -18.57
C TYR A 11 -13.26 -15.72 -17.80
N GLU A 12 -13.58 -14.44 -17.95
CA GLU A 12 -14.74 -13.82 -17.29
C GLU A 12 -16.07 -14.46 -17.72
N ARG A 13 -16.22 -14.79 -19.00
CA ARG A 13 -17.39 -15.53 -19.49
C ARG A 13 -17.42 -16.96 -19.00
N ALA A 14 -16.26 -17.61 -18.91
CA ALA A 14 -16.16 -18.97 -18.43
C ALA A 14 -16.52 -19.07 -16.94
N THR A 15 -16.10 -18.11 -16.10
CA THR A 15 -16.46 -18.08 -14.66
C THR A 15 -17.95 -17.93 -14.42
N ALA A 16 -18.72 -17.38 -15.37
CA ALA A 16 -20.18 -17.27 -15.27
C ALA A 16 -20.94 -18.49 -15.80
N ALA A 17 -20.29 -19.35 -16.61
CA ALA A 17 -20.93 -20.49 -17.27
C ALA A 17 -20.49 -21.85 -16.71
N VAL A 18 -19.41 -21.88 -15.95
CA VAL A 18 -18.83 -23.09 -15.34
C VAL A 18 -19.74 -23.63 -14.24
N LEU A 19 -19.66 -24.94 -14.00
CA LEU A 19 -20.34 -25.59 -12.88
C LEU A 19 -19.78 -25.07 -11.54
N PRO A 20 -20.59 -24.99 -10.47
CA PRO A 20 -20.11 -24.50 -9.16
C PRO A 20 -18.88 -25.24 -8.62
N GLU A 21 -18.77 -26.54 -8.91
CA GLU A 21 -17.67 -27.40 -8.45
C GLU A 21 -16.32 -27.06 -9.12
N GLU A 22 -16.35 -26.60 -10.38
CA GLU A 22 -15.14 -26.25 -11.16
C GLU A 22 -14.79 -24.76 -11.08
N MET A 23 -15.67 -23.97 -10.46
CA MET A 23 -15.57 -22.51 -10.41
C MET A 23 -14.32 -22.04 -9.66
N PHE A 24 -13.96 -22.74 -8.59
CA PHE A 24 -12.78 -22.41 -7.77
C PHE A 24 -11.47 -22.55 -8.56
N GLU A 25 -11.26 -23.69 -9.20
CA GLU A 25 -10.11 -23.95 -10.08
C GLU A 25 -10.01 -22.94 -11.21
N LEU A 26 -11.16 -22.58 -11.82
CA LEU A 26 -11.17 -21.60 -12.89
C LEU A 26 -10.77 -20.21 -12.40
N PHE A 27 -11.25 -19.77 -11.23
CA PHE A 27 -10.80 -18.52 -10.61
C PHE A 27 -9.30 -18.54 -10.29
N ASN A 28 -8.77 -19.66 -9.80
CA ASN A 28 -7.34 -19.81 -9.56
C ASN A 28 -6.50 -19.63 -10.84
N ILE A 29 -6.93 -20.25 -11.94
CA ILE A 29 -6.28 -20.08 -13.25
C ILE A 29 -6.40 -18.62 -13.71
N TYR A 30 -7.58 -18.02 -13.56
CA TYR A 30 -7.84 -16.66 -14.00
C TYR A 30 -6.98 -15.65 -13.23
N ILE A 31 -6.91 -15.75 -11.90
CA ILE A 31 -6.06 -14.90 -11.05
C ILE A 31 -4.59 -15.04 -11.46
N LYS A 32 -4.10 -16.27 -11.64
CA LYS A 32 -2.71 -16.52 -12.05
C LYS A 32 -2.40 -15.85 -13.40
N LYS A 33 -3.29 -16.00 -14.38
CA LYS A 33 -3.11 -15.41 -15.71
C LYS A 33 -3.23 -13.88 -15.72
N ALA A 34 -4.15 -13.33 -14.94
CA ALA A 34 -4.28 -11.90 -14.79
C ALA A 34 -3.04 -11.29 -14.10
N ALA A 35 -2.51 -11.95 -13.06
CA ALA A 35 -1.27 -11.52 -12.40
C ALA A 35 -0.06 -11.55 -13.35
N GLU A 36 0.08 -12.61 -14.17
CA GLU A 36 1.16 -12.73 -15.17
C GLU A 36 1.13 -11.62 -16.23
N ILE A 37 -0.06 -11.15 -16.63
CA ILE A 37 -0.22 -10.21 -17.75
C ILE A 37 -0.25 -8.75 -17.27
N TYR A 38 -0.96 -8.48 -16.17
CA TYR A 38 -1.30 -7.12 -15.73
C TYR A 38 -0.70 -6.77 -14.36
N GLY A 39 -0.07 -7.73 -13.69
CA GLY A 39 0.46 -7.59 -12.34
C GLY A 39 -0.56 -7.91 -11.26
N VAL A 40 -0.05 -8.17 -10.06
CA VAL A 40 -0.81 -8.60 -8.88
C VAL A 40 -1.93 -7.63 -8.50
N PRO A 41 -1.77 -6.29 -8.50
CA PRO A 41 -2.83 -5.37 -8.07
C PRO A 41 -4.09 -5.41 -8.94
N GLN A 42 -3.98 -5.81 -10.21
CA GLN A 42 -5.12 -5.91 -11.13
C GLN A 42 -5.98 -7.14 -10.89
N THR A 43 -5.56 -8.06 -10.01
CA THR A 43 -6.33 -9.25 -9.64
C THR A 43 -7.41 -9.01 -8.59
N ARG A 44 -7.44 -7.83 -7.95
CA ARG A 44 -8.41 -7.45 -6.89
C ARG A 44 -9.85 -7.72 -7.28
N GLN A 45 -10.26 -7.25 -8.46
CA GLN A 45 -11.62 -7.40 -8.96
C GLN A 45 -12.00 -8.87 -9.18
N ILE A 46 -11.01 -9.72 -9.47
CA ILE A 46 -11.22 -11.16 -9.66
C ILE A 46 -11.43 -11.84 -8.31
N TYR A 47 -10.63 -11.49 -7.29
CA TYR A 47 -10.83 -11.97 -5.92
C TYR A 47 -12.19 -11.55 -5.36
N GLU A 48 -12.57 -10.28 -5.51
CA GLU A 48 -13.86 -9.75 -5.05
C GLU A 48 -15.01 -10.55 -5.68
N LYS A 49 -15.00 -10.75 -7.01
CA LYS A 49 -15.98 -11.58 -7.70
C LYS A 49 -15.99 -13.04 -7.23
N ALA A 50 -14.81 -13.63 -7.00
CA ALA A 50 -14.70 -15.01 -6.55
C ALA A 50 -15.33 -15.19 -5.15
N ILE A 51 -15.09 -14.26 -4.24
CA ILE A 51 -15.64 -14.25 -2.88
C ILE A 51 -17.17 -14.15 -2.90
N ASP A 52 -17.74 -13.40 -3.85
CA ASP A 52 -19.20 -13.22 -3.95
C ASP A 52 -19.95 -14.47 -4.44
N VAL A 53 -19.30 -15.33 -5.24
CA VAL A 53 -19.98 -16.45 -5.94
C VAL A 53 -19.60 -17.84 -5.45
N LEU A 54 -18.45 -17.99 -4.79
CA LEU A 54 -17.96 -19.29 -4.33
C LEU A 54 -18.68 -19.75 -3.06
N GLN A 55 -18.75 -21.07 -2.88
CA GLN A 55 -19.24 -21.68 -1.63
C GLN A 55 -18.33 -21.37 -0.45
N GLU A 56 -18.85 -21.45 0.78
CA GLU A 56 -18.18 -20.99 2.01
C GLU A 56 -16.72 -21.48 2.17
N ASP A 57 -16.44 -22.76 1.87
CA ASP A 57 -15.09 -23.32 1.96
C ASP A 57 -14.11 -22.67 0.97
N ASN A 58 -14.50 -22.61 -0.30
CA ASN A 58 -13.70 -22.03 -1.38
C ASN A 58 -13.59 -20.50 -1.24
N CYS A 59 -14.65 -19.85 -0.77
CA CYS A 59 -14.69 -18.43 -0.46
C CYS A 59 -13.69 -18.08 0.64
N ARG A 60 -13.62 -18.90 1.70
CA ARG A 60 -12.67 -18.71 2.80
C ARG A 60 -11.22 -18.80 2.34
N GLU A 61 -10.88 -19.79 1.51
CA GLU A 61 -9.52 -19.89 0.95
C GLU A 61 -9.20 -18.66 0.07
N MET A 62 -10.13 -18.23 -0.78
CA MET A 62 -9.96 -17.02 -1.59
C MET A 62 -9.78 -15.77 -0.73
N CYS A 63 -10.54 -15.62 0.36
CA CYS A 63 -10.38 -14.52 1.32
C CYS A 63 -8.99 -14.52 1.95
N GLN A 64 -8.48 -15.67 2.41
CA GLN A 64 -7.16 -15.77 3.01
C GLN A 64 -6.05 -15.37 2.03
N ARG A 65 -6.11 -15.87 0.80
CA ARG A 65 -5.14 -15.54 -0.25
C ARG A 65 -5.21 -14.07 -0.66
N PHE A 66 -6.42 -13.51 -0.70
CA PHE A 66 -6.62 -12.10 -1.00
C PHE A 66 -6.06 -11.21 0.12
N ALA A 67 -6.34 -11.54 1.38
CA ALA A 67 -5.81 -10.80 2.53
C ALA A 67 -4.27 -10.89 2.61
N GLU A 68 -3.68 -12.05 2.32
CA GLU A 68 -2.22 -12.22 2.26
C GLU A 68 -1.61 -11.35 1.15
N MET A 69 -2.23 -11.32 -0.02
CA MET A 69 -1.81 -10.48 -1.14
C MET A 69 -1.81 -9.00 -0.76
N GLU A 70 -2.91 -8.50 -0.19
CA GLU A 70 -3.01 -7.09 0.24
C GLU A 70 -1.99 -6.77 1.35
N THR A 71 -1.76 -7.71 2.27
CA THR A 71 -0.72 -7.57 3.30
C THR A 71 0.67 -7.40 2.66
N LYS A 72 0.99 -8.19 1.63
CA LYS A 72 2.27 -8.07 0.89
C LYS A 72 2.38 -6.77 0.09
N LEU A 73 1.26 -6.17 -0.31
CA LEU A 73 1.22 -4.86 -0.96
C LEU A 73 1.26 -3.69 0.04
N GLY A 74 1.25 -3.96 1.35
CA GLY A 74 1.23 -2.95 2.41
C GLY A 74 -0.18 -2.40 2.72
N GLU A 75 -1.22 -2.94 2.10
CA GLU A 75 -2.62 -2.51 2.23
C GLU A 75 -3.30 -3.20 3.43
N ILE A 76 -2.78 -2.95 4.63
CA ILE A 76 -3.17 -3.65 5.87
C ILE A 76 -4.64 -3.45 6.22
N ASP A 77 -5.20 -2.26 6.02
CA ASP A 77 -6.61 -2.00 6.32
C ASP A 77 -7.55 -2.74 5.37
N ARG A 78 -7.16 -2.90 4.10
CA ARG A 78 -7.90 -3.73 3.15
C ARG A 78 -7.81 -5.21 3.53
N ALA A 79 -6.63 -5.71 3.88
CA ALA A 79 -6.46 -7.07 4.39
C ALA A 79 -7.34 -7.33 5.62
N ARG A 80 -7.41 -6.38 6.55
CA ARG A 80 -8.27 -6.45 7.74
C ARG A 80 -9.76 -6.48 7.38
N ALA A 81 -10.19 -5.67 6.41
CA ALA A 81 -11.58 -5.69 5.93
C ALA A 81 -11.94 -7.05 5.31
N ILE A 82 -11.02 -7.67 4.58
CA ILE A 82 -11.21 -9.02 4.01
C ILE A 82 -11.32 -10.08 5.12
N TYR A 83 -10.46 -10.03 6.15
CA TYR A 83 -10.59 -10.92 7.31
C TYR A 83 -11.92 -10.72 8.05
N ALA A 84 -12.34 -9.47 8.25
CA ALA A 84 -13.62 -9.15 8.89
C ALA A 84 -14.81 -9.70 8.08
N HIS A 85 -14.78 -9.59 6.75
CA HIS A 85 -15.79 -10.19 5.88
C HIS A 85 -15.82 -11.72 6.02
N CYS A 86 -14.65 -12.37 5.89
CA CYS A 86 -14.52 -13.83 6.00
C CYS A 86 -14.98 -14.35 7.38
N SER A 87 -14.81 -13.56 8.44
CA SER A 87 -15.26 -13.94 9.79
C SER A 87 -16.77 -14.15 9.91
N GLN A 88 -17.58 -13.55 9.03
CA GLN A 88 -19.03 -13.70 9.03
C GLN A 88 -19.48 -15.10 8.61
N ILE A 89 -18.64 -15.82 7.85
CA ILE A 89 -18.90 -17.18 7.35
C ILE A 89 -18.05 -18.24 8.07
N CYS A 90 -17.22 -17.86 9.03
CA CYS A 90 -16.28 -18.75 9.71
C CYS A 90 -16.71 -19.04 11.17
N ASP A 91 -17.27 -20.22 11.44
CA ASP A 91 -17.55 -20.64 12.83
C ASP A 91 -16.22 -20.95 13.57
N PRO A 92 -15.90 -20.27 14.70
CA PRO A 92 -14.69 -20.53 15.49
C PRO A 92 -14.47 -21.98 15.91
N ARG A 93 -15.52 -22.79 16.01
CA ARG A 93 -15.46 -24.20 16.44
C ARG A 93 -14.97 -25.13 15.32
N VAL A 94 -15.24 -24.75 14.06
CA VAL A 94 -14.93 -25.55 12.87
C VAL A 94 -13.72 -24.98 12.13
N THR A 95 -13.54 -23.67 12.17
CA THR A 95 -12.59 -22.92 11.34
C THR A 95 -11.41 -22.36 12.15
N ALA A 96 -10.93 -23.10 13.15
CA ALA A 96 -9.91 -22.63 14.10
C ALA A 96 -8.64 -22.09 13.42
N GLU A 97 -8.22 -22.68 12.30
CA GLU A 97 -7.06 -22.22 11.51
C GLU A 97 -7.24 -20.79 10.99
N PHE A 98 -8.41 -20.45 10.45
CA PHE A 98 -8.70 -19.08 9.99
C PHE A 98 -8.56 -18.07 11.13
N TRP A 99 -9.12 -18.39 12.31
CA TRP A 99 -9.04 -17.52 13.48
C TRP A 99 -7.63 -17.40 14.02
N GLN A 100 -6.82 -18.45 13.92
CA GLN A 100 -5.40 -18.39 14.24
C GLN A 100 -4.66 -17.47 13.29
N THR A 101 -4.86 -17.60 11.97
CA THR A 101 -4.26 -16.71 10.97
C THR A 101 -4.64 -15.25 11.20
N TRP A 102 -5.92 -14.96 11.42
CA TRP A 102 -6.39 -13.60 11.66
C TRP A 102 -5.84 -13.03 12.99
N LYS A 103 -5.77 -13.84 14.05
CA LYS A 103 -5.11 -13.46 15.30
C LYS A 103 -3.65 -13.09 15.08
N GLU A 104 -2.89 -13.92 14.37
CA GLU A 104 -1.48 -13.66 14.08
C GLU A 104 -1.30 -12.37 13.26
N PHE A 105 -2.20 -12.13 12.30
CA PHE A 105 -2.26 -10.87 11.56
C PHE A 105 -2.49 -9.67 12.51
N GLU A 106 -3.47 -9.71 13.40
CA GLU A 106 -3.73 -8.59 14.33
C GLU A 106 -2.61 -8.41 15.37
N VAL A 107 -1.94 -9.48 15.81
CA VAL A 107 -0.77 -9.34 16.70
C VAL A 107 0.36 -8.59 15.99
N ARG A 108 0.62 -8.92 14.72
CA ARG A 108 1.68 -8.26 13.94
C ARG A 108 1.33 -6.82 13.58
N HIS A 109 0.09 -6.56 13.16
CA HIS A 109 -0.30 -5.29 12.57
C HIS A 109 -1.13 -4.36 13.49
N GLY A 110 -1.76 -4.89 14.53
CA GLY A 110 -2.53 -4.12 15.50
C GLY A 110 -1.64 -3.30 16.46
N LEU A 111 -0.50 -3.86 16.87
CA LEU A 111 0.52 -3.15 17.66
C LEU A 111 1.16 -2.02 16.85
N ALA A 112 1.45 -2.30 15.58
CA ALA A 112 1.96 -1.33 14.63
C ALA A 112 1.03 -0.13 14.47
N ARG A 113 -0.28 -0.35 14.32
CA ARG A 113 -1.27 0.74 14.22
C ARG A 113 -1.30 1.61 15.48
N HIS A 114 -1.27 0.99 16.66
CA HIS A 114 -1.16 1.73 17.92
C HIS A 114 0.12 2.55 17.99
N ALA A 115 1.25 1.99 17.57
CA ALA A 115 2.51 2.72 17.51
C ALA A 115 2.42 3.93 16.57
N MET A 116 1.80 3.80 15.39
CA MET A 116 1.63 4.92 14.47
C MET A 116 0.76 6.02 15.07
N ALA A 117 -0.36 5.67 15.71
CA ALA A 117 -1.22 6.64 16.39
C ALA A 117 -0.47 7.39 17.52
N VAL A 118 0.45 6.71 18.21
CA VAL A 118 1.32 7.35 19.20
C VAL A 118 2.30 8.32 18.53
N TYR A 119 2.93 7.95 17.41
CA TYR A 119 3.81 8.85 16.66
C TYR A 119 3.06 10.06 16.07
N GLU A 120 1.85 9.87 15.54
CA GLU A 120 1.02 10.97 15.06
C GLU A 120 0.65 11.95 16.16
N ARG A 121 0.31 11.44 17.35
CA ARG A 121 0.01 12.29 18.50
C ARG A 121 1.28 12.98 19.03
N ALA A 122 2.41 12.27 19.05
CA ALA A 122 3.68 12.82 19.48
C ALA A 122 4.16 13.94 18.54
N THR A 123 4.08 13.74 17.22
CA THR A 123 4.43 14.78 16.22
C THR A 123 3.57 16.03 16.32
N ALA A 124 2.33 15.93 16.81
CA ALA A 124 1.48 17.08 17.06
C ALA A 124 1.74 17.79 18.40
N ALA A 125 2.39 17.13 19.37
CA ALA A 125 2.57 17.64 20.73
C ALA A 125 4.02 18.06 21.03
N VAL A 126 4.98 17.63 20.22
CA VAL A 126 6.41 17.91 20.38
C VAL A 126 6.72 19.37 20.03
N LEU A 127 7.81 19.90 20.60
CA LEU A 127 8.30 21.24 20.27
C LEU A 127 8.78 21.32 18.81
N PRO A 128 8.66 22.48 18.14
CA PRO A 128 9.05 22.62 16.73
C PRO A 128 10.48 22.17 16.42
N GLU A 129 11.42 22.41 17.32
CA GLU A 129 12.84 22.02 17.21
C GLU A 129 13.08 20.50 17.22
N GLU A 130 12.20 19.73 17.86
CA GLU A 130 12.31 18.26 17.98
C GLU A 130 11.47 17.54 16.92
N MET A 131 10.58 18.27 16.25
CA MET A 131 9.61 17.73 15.30
C MET A 131 10.27 17.03 14.12
N PHE A 132 11.37 17.57 13.60
CA PHE A 132 12.10 17.00 12.47
C PHE A 132 12.66 15.60 12.77
N GLU A 133 13.34 15.46 13.91
CA GLU A 133 13.88 14.16 14.35
C GLU A 133 12.77 13.14 14.58
N LEU A 134 11.65 13.56 15.18
CA LEU A 134 10.53 12.68 15.41
C LEU A 134 9.88 12.20 14.10
N PHE A 135 9.74 13.07 13.09
CA PHE A 135 9.27 12.67 11.77
C PHE A 135 10.22 11.68 11.10
N ASN A 136 11.53 11.86 11.21
CA ASN A 136 12.51 10.90 10.69
C ASN A 136 12.35 9.50 11.32
N ILE A 137 12.19 9.44 12.64
CA ILE A 137 11.93 8.18 13.35
C ILE A 137 10.60 7.58 12.87
N TYR A 138 9.56 8.41 12.76
CA TYR A 138 8.23 7.98 12.36
C TYR A 138 8.23 7.40 10.92
N ILE A 139 8.84 8.10 9.96
CA ILE A 139 8.98 7.64 8.57
C ILE A 139 9.73 6.31 8.53
N LYS A 140 10.85 6.19 9.24
CA LYS A 140 11.63 4.94 9.29
C LYS A 140 10.79 3.78 9.82
N LYS A 141 10.07 4.01 10.92
CA LYS A 141 9.21 2.97 11.54
C LYS A 141 8.03 2.60 10.65
N ALA A 142 7.41 3.57 10.00
CA ALA A 142 6.33 3.31 9.05
C ALA A 142 6.82 2.53 7.83
N ALA A 143 7.99 2.87 7.28
CA ALA A 143 8.62 2.13 6.18
C ALA A 143 8.93 0.67 6.57
N GLU A 144 9.44 0.44 7.78
CA GLU A 144 9.73 -0.91 8.31
C GLU A 144 8.46 -1.78 8.44
N ILE A 145 7.32 -1.18 8.77
CA ILE A 145 6.08 -1.91 9.07
C ILE A 145 5.19 -2.08 7.83
N TYR A 146 4.98 -1.00 7.07
CA TYR A 146 4.00 -0.94 5.98
C TYR A 146 4.64 -0.83 4.60
N GLY A 147 5.97 -0.69 4.55
CA GLY A 147 6.69 -0.44 3.32
C GLY A 147 6.82 1.04 2.99
N VAL A 148 7.81 1.33 2.13
CA VAL A 148 8.18 2.68 1.71
C VAL A 148 7.01 3.49 1.10
N PRO A 149 6.12 2.92 0.24
CA PRO A 149 5.03 3.69 -0.36
C PRO A 149 4.02 4.29 0.63
N GLN A 150 3.86 3.69 1.81
CA GLN A 150 2.92 4.16 2.83
C GLN A 150 3.48 5.34 3.63
N THR A 151 4.76 5.68 3.49
CA THR A 151 5.35 6.85 4.17
C THR A 151 4.98 8.19 3.53
N ARG A 152 4.39 8.19 2.33
CA ARG A 152 4.00 9.42 1.59
C ARG A 152 3.17 10.39 2.42
N GLN A 153 2.14 9.88 3.09
CA GLN A 153 1.25 10.69 3.92
C GLN A 153 2.01 11.33 5.09
N ILE A 154 3.05 10.67 5.59
CA ILE A 154 3.90 11.19 6.67
C ILE A 154 4.80 12.31 6.13
N TYR A 155 5.37 12.13 4.95
CA TYR A 155 6.16 13.17 4.27
C TYR A 155 5.33 14.41 3.97
N GLU A 156 4.13 14.25 3.39
CA GLU A 156 3.19 15.35 3.10
C GLU A 156 2.88 16.12 4.38
N LYS A 157 2.49 15.43 5.45
CA LYS A 157 2.21 16.05 6.74
C LYS A 157 3.44 16.76 7.32
N ALA A 158 4.63 16.17 7.21
CA ALA A 158 5.86 16.77 7.70
C ALA A 158 6.18 18.08 6.97
N ILE A 159 6.00 18.12 5.65
CA ILE A 159 6.20 19.31 4.82
C ILE A 159 5.25 20.45 5.22
N ASP A 160 4.01 20.13 5.62
CA ASP A 160 3.02 21.13 6.03
C ASP A 160 3.34 21.81 7.38
N VAL A 161 4.05 21.14 8.29
CA VAL A 161 4.23 21.61 9.67
C VAL A 161 5.66 22.01 10.03
N LEU A 162 6.65 21.52 9.29
CA LEU A 162 8.06 21.80 9.57
C LEU A 162 8.45 23.23 9.14
N GLN A 163 9.42 23.80 9.85
CA GLN A 163 10.04 25.07 9.48
C GLN A 163 10.78 24.97 8.13
N GLU A 164 10.96 26.09 7.43
CA GLU A 164 11.46 26.13 6.04
C GLU A 164 12.73 25.30 5.79
N ASP A 165 13.72 25.33 6.69
CA ASP A 165 14.96 24.57 6.52
C ASP A 165 14.73 23.06 6.63
N ASN A 166 14.00 22.61 7.65
CA ASN A 166 13.65 21.21 7.86
C ASN A 166 12.68 20.69 6.79
N CYS A 167 11.76 21.56 6.35
CA CYS A 167 10.84 21.28 5.25
C CYS A 167 11.59 21.03 3.94
N ARG A 168 12.62 21.84 3.64
CA ARG A 168 13.45 21.70 2.44
C ARG A 168 14.16 20.35 2.40
N GLU A 169 14.78 19.96 3.51
CA GLU A 169 15.43 18.65 3.62
C GLU A 169 14.42 17.50 3.49
N MET A 170 13.24 17.65 4.10
CA MET A 170 12.18 16.64 4.02
C MET A 170 11.64 16.50 2.58
N CYS A 171 11.46 17.60 1.84
CA CYS A 171 11.11 17.60 0.42
C CYS A 171 12.16 16.87 -0.44
N GLN A 172 13.45 17.12 -0.23
CA GLN A 172 14.51 16.45 -0.98
C GLN A 172 14.48 14.93 -0.74
N ARG A 173 14.39 14.50 0.53
CA ARG A 173 14.26 13.09 0.89
C ARG A 173 13.00 12.45 0.29
N PHE A 174 11.88 13.17 0.27
CA PHE A 174 10.64 12.70 -0.34
C PHE A 174 10.80 12.51 -1.86
N ALA A 175 11.36 13.49 -2.56
CA ALA A 175 11.59 13.42 -3.99
C ALA A 175 12.55 12.28 -4.37
N GLU A 176 13.61 12.06 -3.60
CA GLU A 176 14.52 10.92 -3.80
C GLU A 176 13.82 9.57 -3.64
N MET A 177 12.95 9.44 -2.63
CA MET A 177 12.17 8.24 -2.42
C MET A 177 11.25 7.97 -3.61
N GLU A 178 10.47 8.96 -4.08
CA GLU A 178 9.60 8.79 -5.25
C GLU A 178 10.40 8.44 -6.51
N THR A 179 11.57 9.06 -6.69
CA THR A 179 12.49 8.73 -7.79
C THR A 179 12.93 7.25 -7.73
N LYS A 180 13.28 6.74 -6.55
CA LYS A 180 13.66 5.33 -6.34
C LYS A 180 12.49 4.36 -6.57
N LEU A 181 11.26 4.81 -6.35
CA LEU A 181 10.04 4.05 -6.66
C LEU A 181 9.64 4.14 -8.15
N GLY A 182 10.33 4.96 -8.95
CA GLY A 182 10.03 5.18 -10.37
C GLY A 182 8.95 6.23 -10.64
N GLU A 183 8.48 6.94 -9.61
CA GLU A 183 7.41 7.94 -9.68
C GLU A 183 7.97 9.34 -10.00
N ILE A 184 8.57 9.48 -11.19
CA ILE A 184 9.31 10.69 -11.60
C ILE A 184 8.44 11.95 -11.60
N ASP A 185 7.19 11.85 -12.04
CA ASP A 185 6.28 13.01 -12.08
C ASP A 185 5.93 13.52 -10.67
N ARG A 186 5.85 12.61 -9.68
CA ARG A 186 5.66 12.99 -8.28
C ARG A 186 6.91 13.65 -7.72
N ALA A 187 8.09 13.09 -8.00
CA ALA A 187 9.36 13.70 -7.61
C ALA A 187 9.49 15.14 -8.17
N ARG A 188 9.12 15.35 -9.45
CA ARG A 188 9.02 16.69 -10.07
C ARG A 188 8.09 17.63 -9.33
N ALA A 189 6.89 17.15 -8.98
CA ALA A 189 5.90 17.96 -8.25
C ALA A 189 6.44 18.38 -6.87
N ILE A 190 7.15 17.48 -6.18
CA ILE A 190 7.78 17.76 -4.87
C ILE A 190 8.88 18.82 -5.03
N TYR A 191 9.75 18.71 -6.03
CA TYR A 191 10.77 19.73 -6.30
C TYR A 191 10.14 21.09 -6.64
N ALA A 192 9.09 21.10 -7.47
CA ALA A 192 8.36 22.32 -7.80
C ALA A 192 7.73 22.97 -6.56
N HIS A 193 7.14 22.19 -5.65
CA HIS A 193 6.64 22.69 -4.37
C HIS A 193 7.75 23.30 -3.52
N CYS A 194 8.86 22.56 -3.34
CA CYS A 194 10.00 23.01 -2.55
C CYS A 194 10.65 24.29 -3.13
N SER A 195 10.58 24.51 -4.44
CA SER A 195 11.13 25.71 -5.07
C SER A 195 10.48 27.02 -4.59
N GLN A 196 9.25 26.97 -4.11
CA GLN A 196 8.51 28.13 -3.61
C GLN A 196 9.11 28.71 -2.33
N ILE A 197 9.82 27.88 -1.56
CA ILE A 197 10.49 28.24 -0.30
C ILE A 197 12.02 28.31 -0.44
N CYS A 198 12.57 28.16 -1.65
CA CYS A 198 14.01 28.14 -1.94
C CYS A 198 14.45 29.37 -2.74
N ASP A 199 15.15 30.33 -2.10
CA ASP A 199 15.83 31.42 -2.85
C ASP A 199 17.09 30.88 -3.55
N PRO A 200 17.23 31.01 -4.89
CA PRO A 200 18.41 30.57 -5.64
C PRO A 200 19.76 31.12 -5.16
N ARG A 201 19.76 32.26 -4.48
CA ARG A 201 20.98 32.93 -4.00
C ARG A 201 21.49 32.34 -2.68
N VAL A 202 20.58 31.81 -1.88
CA VAL A 202 20.87 31.27 -0.54
C VAL A 202 20.96 29.75 -0.59
N THR A 203 20.10 29.12 -1.38
CA THR A 203 19.88 27.66 -1.38
C THR A 203 20.41 27.01 -2.66
N ALA A 204 21.60 27.42 -3.09
CA ALA A 204 22.19 26.97 -4.36
C ALA A 204 22.29 25.44 -4.48
N GLU A 205 22.52 24.74 -3.37
CA GLU A 205 22.58 23.27 -3.31
C GLU A 205 21.28 22.62 -3.79
N PHE A 206 20.11 23.08 -3.29
CA PHE A 206 18.81 22.58 -3.74
C PHE A 206 18.63 22.70 -5.26
N TRP A 207 19.02 23.84 -5.84
CA TRP A 207 18.88 24.08 -7.28
C TRP A 207 19.84 23.22 -8.11
N GLN A 208 21.02 22.89 -7.58
CA GLN A 208 21.91 21.91 -8.22
C GLN A 208 21.28 20.51 -8.19
N THR A 209 20.77 20.07 -7.04
CA THR A 209 20.12 18.76 -6.91
C THR A 209 18.92 18.64 -7.86
N TRP A 210 18.05 19.66 -7.94
CA TRP A 210 16.91 19.63 -8.85
C TRP A 210 17.38 19.61 -10.32
N LYS A 211 18.41 20.39 -10.67
CA LYS A 211 19.00 20.35 -12.02
C LYS A 211 19.56 18.97 -12.36
N GLU A 212 20.29 18.33 -11.45
CA GLU A 212 20.82 16.98 -11.64
C GLU A 212 19.72 15.95 -11.83
N PHE A 213 18.61 16.11 -11.11
CA PHE A 213 17.42 15.29 -11.27
C PHE A 213 16.77 15.44 -12.66
N GLU A 214 16.63 16.66 -13.20
CA GLU A 214 16.03 16.87 -14.54
C GLU A 214 16.91 16.41 -15.70
N VAL A 215 18.22 16.30 -15.49
CA VAL A 215 19.19 15.86 -16.50
C VAL A 215 19.31 14.33 -16.54
N ARG A 216 18.88 13.63 -15.48
CA ARG A 216 18.89 12.17 -15.37
C ARG A 216 17.73 11.51 -16.10
#